data_AF-A0A534LLY6-F1
#
_entry.id   AF-A0A534LLY6-F1
#
_cell.length_a   1.000
_cell.length_b   1.000
_cell.length_c   1.000
_cell.angle_alpha   90.00
_cell.angle_beta   90.00
_cell.angle_gamma   90.00
#
_symmetry.space_group_name_H-M   'P 1'
#
loop_
_entity.id
_entity.type
_entity.pdbx_description
1 polymer ?
#
loop_
_entity_poly.entity_id
_entity_poly.type
_entity_poly.pdbx_seq_one_letter_code
_entity_poly.pdbx_strand_id
1 'polypeptide(L)' 'MSDRGDRLPVVFLEVLPVLAARFGWDFLRYQARRKRGVRAFRRALLRSGMSRDRVEILTRAYHDVGSVRRLLRTGRAALR' A
#
# COMPACT_ATOMS: atom_id res chain seq x y z
N MET A 1 21.73 9.88 39.37
CA MET A 1 21.08 10.66 38.30
C MET A 1 20.96 9.79 37.06
N SER A 2 19.78 9.76 36.46
CA SER A 2 19.34 8.80 35.45
C SER A 2 19.86 9.17 34.06
N ASP A 3 21.10 8.77 33.73
CA ASP A 3 21.74 9.09 32.43
C ASP A 3 21.39 8.10 31.29
N ARG A 4 20.50 7.12 31.57
CA ARG A 4 19.99 6.18 30.54
C ARG A 4 18.75 6.68 29.83
N GLY A 5 18.09 7.71 30.37
CA GLY A 5 16.85 8.27 29.82
C GLY A 5 17.05 9.07 28.53
N ASP A 6 18.21 9.70 28.34
CA ASP A 6 18.47 10.63 27.22
C ASP A 6 19.10 9.99 25.98
N ARG A 7 19.73 8.81 26.08
CA ARG A 7 20.29 8.12 24.90
C ARG A 7 19.24 7.46 24.01
N LEU A 8 18.16 6.96 24.59
CA LEU A 8 17.04 6.40 23.84
C LEU A 8 16.34 7.45 22.94
N PRO A 9 15.94 8.65 23.42
CA PRO A 9 15.22 9.62 22.61
C PRO A 9 16.02 10.17 21.42
N VAL A 10 17.35 10.30 21.54
CA VAL A 10 18.20 10.76 20.42
C VAL A 10 18.27 9.71 19.31
N VAL A 11 18.41 8.43 19.64
CA VAL A 11 18.41 7.34 18.66
C VAL A 11 17.06 7.26 17.92
N PHE A 12 15.94 7.50 18.61
CA PHE A 12 14.63 7.58 17.96
C PHE A 12 14.54 8.75 16.97
N LEU A 13 15.09 9.92 17.32
CA LEU A 13 15.08 11.11 16.46
C LEU A 13 15.89 10.91 15.16
N GLU A 14 16.95 10.10 15.19
CA GLU A 14 17.74 9.78 13.98
C GLU A 14 17.11 8.67 13.13
N VAL A 15 16.47 7.68 13.76
CA VAL A 15 15.95 6.49 13.07
C VAL A 15 14.56 6.73 12.47
N LEU A 16 13.72 7.55 13.11
CA LEU A 16 12.36 7.84 12.64
C LEU A 16 12.32 8.49 11.24
N PRO A 17 13.15 9.50 10.90
CA PRO A 17 13.18 10.08 9.56
C PRO A 17 13.56 9.07 8.48
N VAL A 18 14.55 8.22 8.75
CA VAL A 18 15.03 7.18 7.80
C VAL A 18 13.93 6.13 7.58
N LEU A 19 13.27 5.69 8.64
CA LEU A 19 12.11 4.80 8.55
C LEU A 19 10.99 5.44 7.73
N ALA A 20 10.61 6.68 8.04
CA ALA A 20 9.55 7.40 7.33
C ALA A 20 9.87 7.53 5.83
N ALA A 21 11.11 7.87 5.48
CA ALA A 21 11.55 7.96 4.09
C ALA A 21 11.49 6.59 3.38
N ARG A 22 11.95 5.52 4.05
CA ARG A 22 11.91 4.16 3.50
C ARG A 22 10.49 3.66 3.29
N PHE A 23 9.62 3.79 4.31
CA PHE A 23 8.20 3.43 4.21
C PHE A 23 7.47 4.27 3.15
N GLY A 24 7.77 5.57 3.07
CA GLY A 24 7.24 6.44 2.02
C GLY A 24 7.64 5.98 0.62
N TRP A 25 8.92 5.61 0.43
CA TRP A 25 9.39 5.14 -0.86
C TRP A 25 8.80 3.77 -1.23
N ASP A 26 8.78 2.83 -0.30
CA ASP A 26 8.17 1.51 -0.50
C ASP A 26 6.67 1.63 -0.80
N PHE A 27 5.98 2.57 -0.16
CA PHE A 27 4.57 2.87 -0.44
C PHE A 27 4.37 3.41 -1.86
N LEU A 28 5.18 4.38 -2.30
CA LEU A 28 5.10 4.91 -3.67
C LEU A 28 5.44 3.83 -4.70
N ARG A 29 6.45 3.00 -4.44
CA ARG A 29 6.83 1.86 -5.27
C ARG A 29 5.70 0.84 -5.36
N TYR A 30 5.03 0.56 -4.25
CA TYR A 30 3.83 -0.28 -4.20
C TYR A 30 2.72 0.31 -5.06
N GLN A 31 2.37 1.58 -4.88
CA GLN A 31 1.34 2.27 -5.66
C GLN A 31 1.63 2.22 -7.16
N ALA A 32 2.87 2.49 -7.56
CA ALA A 32 3.31 2.42 -8.95
C ALA A 32 3.15 1.01 -9.54
N ARG A 33 3.58 -0.03 -8.81
CA ARG A 33 3.41 -1.43 -9.21
C ARG A 33 1.94 -1.84 -9.28
N ARG A 34 1.11 -1.42 -8.32
CA ARG A 34 -0.34 -1.71 -8.33
C ARG A 34 -1.03 -1.06 -9.52
N LYS A 35 -0.75 0.20 -9.83
CA LYS A 35 -1.30 0.87 -11.02
C LYS A 35 -0.94 0.13 -12.30
N ARG A 36 0.30 -0.37 -12.41
CA ARG A 36 0.73 -1.23 -13.53
C ARG A 36 -0.03 -2.56 -13.56
N GLY A 37 -0.20 -3.22 -12.42
CA GLY A 37 -0.95 -4.47 -12.28
C GLY A 37 -2.42 -4.33 -12.70
N VAL A 38 -3.11 -3.28 -12.24
CA VAL A 38 -4.51 -2.98 -12.62
C VAL A 38 -4.63 -2.76 -14.13
N ARG A 39 -3.67 -2.03 -14.74
CA ARG A 39 -3.64 -1.83 -16.19
C ARG A 39 -3.36 -3.11 -16.98
N ALA A 40 -2.51 -3.99 -16.45
CA ALA A 40 -2.22 -5.29 -17.06
C ALA A 40 -3.44 -6.22 -16.98
N PHE A 41 -4.10 -6.26 -15.82
CA PHE A 41 -5.33 -7.00 -15.58
C PHE A 41 -6.45 -6.55 -16.52
N ARG A 42 -6.71 -5.23 -16.60
CA ARG A 42 -7.68 -4.66 -17.54
C ARG A 42 -7.38 -5.06 -18.99
N ARG A 43 -6.11 -4.99 -19.40
CA ARG A 43 -5.67 -5.40 -20.75
C ARG A 43 -5.88 -6.90 -21.00
N ALA A 44 -5.67 -7.75 -19.99
CA ALA A 44 -5.91 -9.19 -20.11
C ALA A 44 -7.40 -9.49 -20.29
N LEU A 45 -8.28 -8.82 -19.52
CA LEU A 45 -9.73 -8.99 -19.64
C LEU A 45 -10.28 -8.49 -20.99
N LEU A 46 -9.76 -7.37 -21.50
CA LEU A 46 -10.13 -6.89 -22.84
C LEU A 46 -9.68 -7.88 -23.93
N ARG A 47 -8.49 -8.46 -23.79
CA ARG A 47 -7.98 -9.47 -24.73
C ARG A 47 -8.78 -10.77 -24.70
N SER A 48 -9.42 -11.10 -23.58
CA SER A 48 -10.30 -12.28 -23.50
C SER A 48 -11.68 -12.08 -24.13
N GLY A 49 -11.93 -10.94 -24.79
CA GLY A 49 -13.21 -10.64 -25.42
C GLY A 49 -14.33 -10.23 -24.45
N MET A 50 -13.99 -9.89 -23.19
CA MET A 50 -14.98 -9.46 -22.20
C MET A 50 -15.56 -8.09 -22.54
N SER A 51 -16.87 -7.90 -22.34
CA SER A 51 -17.53 -6.60 -22.55
C SER A 51 -16.92 -5.52 -21.65
N ARG A 52 -16.78 -4.30 -22.17
CA ARG A 52 -16.12 -3.20 -21.47
C ARG A 52 -16.73 -2.91 -20.10
N ASP A 53 -18.06 -3.03 -19.97
CA ASP A 53 -18.76 -2.78 -18.71
C ASP A 53 -18.35 -3.78 -17.62
N ARG A 54 -18.27 -5.07 -17.97
CA ARG A 54 -17.80 -6.12 -17.04
C ARG A 54 -16.34 -5.92 -16.68
N VAL A 55 -15.50 -5.56 -17.66
CA VAL A 55 -14.09 -5.27 -17.43
C VAL A 55 -13.91 -4.14 -16.42
N GLU A 56 -14.71 -3.07 -16.52
CA GLU A 56 -14.59 -1.93 -15.60
C GLU A 56 -14.98 -2.32 -14.17
N ILE A 57 -16.07 -3.05 -13.99
CA ILE A 57 -16.51 -3.57 -12.69
C ILE A 57 -15.40 -4.43 -12.05
N LEU A 58 -14.85 -5.39 -12.81
CA LEU A 58 -13.78 -6.28 -12.35
C LEU A 58 -12.48 -5.54 -12.06
N THR A 59 -12.11 -4.57 -12.90
CA THR A 59 -10.90 -3.76 -12.72
C THR A 59 -11.01 -2.91 -11.44
N ARG A 60 -12.18 -2.35 -11.18
CA ARG A 60 -12.47 -1.57 -9.97
C ARG A 60 -12.42 -2.44 -8.72
N ALA A 61 -13.06 -3.61 -8.75
CA ALA A 61 -12.98 -4.58 -7.65
C ALA A 61 -11.53 -5.03 -7.37
N TYR A 62 -10.75 -5.31 -8.42
CA TYR A 62 -9.33 -5.69 -8.30
C TYR A 62 -8.47 -4.57 -7.71
N HIS A 63 -8.75 -3.32 -8.08
CA HIS A 63 -8.11 -2.15 -7.49
C HIS A 63 -8.45 -2.02 -6.00
N ASP A 64 -9.72 -2.14 -5.64
CA ASP A 64 -10.21 -1.91 -4.28
C ASP A 64 -9.74 -2.97 -3.28
N VAL A 65 -9.68 -4.25 -3.69
CA VAL A 65 -9.10 -5.34 -2.88
C VAL A 65 -7.65 -5.04 -2.52
N GLY A 66 -6.86 -4.59 -3.49
CA GLY A 66 -5.45 -4.25 -3.29
C GLY A 66 -5.22 -2.81 -2.83
N SER A 67 -6.26 -2.09 -2.38
CA SER A 67 -6.09 -0.73 -1.90
C SER A 67 -5.56 -0.75 -0.46
N VAL A 68 -4.53 0.06 -0.20
CA VAL A 68 -3.94 0.16 1.15
C VAL A 68 -5.00 0.56 2.18
N ARG A 69 -5.96 1.42 1.80
CA ARG A 69 -7.09 1.80 2.65
C ARG A 69 -7.90 0.58 3.11
N ARG A 70 -8.21 -0.35 2.20
CA ARG A 70 -8.96 -1.56 2.54
C ARG A 70 -8.13 -2.53 3.38
N LEU A 71 -6.85 -2.70 3.04
CA LEU A 71 -5.92 -3.54 3.82
C LEU A 71 -5.77 -3.03 5.26
N LEU A 72 -5.60 -1.71 5.45
CA LEU A 72 -5.54 -1.09 6.77
C LEU A 72 -6.86 -1.22 7.53
N ARG A 73 -8.01 -1.11 6.85
CA ARG A 73 -9.32 -1.31 7.48
C ARG A 73 -9.50 -2.75 7.95
N THR A 74 -9.10 -3.73 7.15
CA THR A 74 -9.16 -5.16 7.53
C THR A 74 -8.19 -5.48 8.66
N GLY A 75 -6.95 -4.99 8.60
CA GLY A 75 -5.96 -5.17 9.68
C GLY A 75 -6.41 -4.51 10.99
N ARG A 76 -7.02 -3.32 10.92
CA ARG A 76 -7.60 -2.64 12.10
C ARG A 76 -8.82 -3.36 12.67
N ALA A 77 -9.60 -4.05 11.84
CA ALA A 77 -10.72 -4.87 12.28
C ALA A 77 -10.26 -6.19 12.94
N ALA A 78 -9.11 -6.74 12.53
CA ALA A 78 -8.53 -7.95 13.12
C ALA A 78 -7.83 -7.73 14.47
N LEU A 79 -7.59 -6.48 14.86
CA LEU A 79 -6.97 -6.08 16.13
C LEU A 79 -8.01 -5.67 17.19
N ARG A 80 -9.30 -5.83 16.90
CA ARG A 80 -10.43 -5.64 17.82
C ARG A 80 -11.02 -6.99 18.17
#